data_AF-A0A537WPF4-F1
#
_entry.id   AF-A0A537WPF4-F1
#
_cell.length_a   1.000
_cell.length_b   1.000
_cell.length_c   1.000
_cell.angle_alpha   90.00
_cell.angle_beta   90.00
_cell.angle_gamma   90.00
#
_symmetry.space_group_name_H-M   'P 1'
#
loop_
_entity.id
_entity.type
_entity.pdbx_description
1 polymer ?
#
loop_
_entity_poly.entity_id
_entity_poly.type
_entity_poly.pdbx_seq_one_letter_code
_entity_poly.pdbx_strand_id
1 'polypeptide(L)'
;DLAVVRVQSTNAVPPLRFRDGSSIRPADPIVVVGFPYAGLLTQSPQITTGVISALAGIHDDSRYVQLTAPVQPGSSGGPLLDSSGNVIGIVSSKLDTMAAAEWTGTSGWILTLPENINFATKNINAREFLDANHIAYDTAPSTTKLDAADVGELAARSVVLVGCGGPDQAAVSVGVSDK
;
A
#
# COMPACT_ATOMS: atom_id res chain seq x y z
N ASP A 1 -10.24 -6.32 4.25
CA ASP A 1 -9.43 -5.57 5.22
C ASP A 1 -9.24 -4.17 4.69
N LEU A 2 -10.15 -3.25 5.05
CA LEU A 2 -10.07 -1.82 4.72
C LEU A 2 -10.67 -1.04 5.89
N ALA A 3 -10.10 0.13 6.18
CA ALA A 3 -10.61 1.07 7.17
C ALA A 3 -10.38 2.50 6.69
N VAL A 4 -11.20 3.43 7.20
CA VAL A 4 -11.00 4.86 7.00
C VAL A 4 -10.74 5.50 8.35
N VAL A 5 -9.70 6.33 8.39
CA VAL A 5 -9.38 7.17 9.54
C VAL A 5 -9.55 8.63 9.14
N ARG A 6 -10.23 9.39 9.99
CA ARG A 6 -10.32 10.85 9.87
C ARG A 6 -9.26 11.48 10.73
N VAL A 7 -8.78 12.61 10.25
CA VAL A 7 -7.70 13.35 10.88
C VAL A 7 -7.94 14.81 11.02
N GLN A 8 -7.22 15.36 11.97
CA GLN A 8 -7.10 16.79 12.17
C GLN A 8 -5.62 17.11 12.00
N SER A 9 -5.27 17.67 10.84
CA SER A 9 -3.90 18.10 10.53
C SER A 9 -3.88 19.62 10.44
N THR A 10 -2.85 20.23 11.03
CA THR A 10 -2.57 21.65 10.88
C THR A 10 -2.00 21.98 9.49
N ASN A 11 -1.41 20.98 8.83
CA ASN A 11 -0.85 21.10 7.48
C ASN A 11 -1.79 20.47 6.46
N ALA A 12 -1.82 21.03 5.25
CA ALA A 12 -2.54 20.45 4.13
C ALA A 12 -1.92 19.11 3.73
N VAL A 13 -2.73 18.05 3.75
CA VAL A 13 -2.37 16.73 3.22
C VAL A 13 -3.10 16.58 1.89
N PRO A 14 -2.42 16.77 0.74
CA PRO A 14 -3.07 16.63 -0.55
C PRO A 14 -3.57 15.18 -0.74
N PRO A 15 -4.80 14.97 -1.23
CA PRO A 15 -5.28 13.62 -1.49
C PRO A 15 -4.58 13.03 -2.72
N LEU A 16 -4.30 11.73 -2.66
CA LEU A 16 -3.92 10.95 -3.82
C LEU A 16 -5.16 10.64 -4.66
N ARG A 17 -4.96 10.48 -5.97
CA ARG A 17 -6.02 10.10 -6.91
C ARG A 17 -5.96 8.61 -7.18
N PHE A 18 -7.11 7.97 -7.29
CA PHE A 18 -7.16 6.62 -7.82
C PHE A 18 -6.97 6.63 -9.33
N ARG A 19 -6.30 5.62 -9.86
CA ARG A 19 -6.25 5.41 -11.31
C ARG A 19 -7.66 5.13 -11.83
N ASP A 20 -8.06 5.85 -12.88
CA ASP A 20 -9.20 5.48 -13.72
C ASP A 20 -8.75 4.71 -14.99
N GLY A 21 -9.71 4.02 -15.61
CA GLY A 21 -9.49 3.37 -16.90
C GLY A 21 -8.67 2.08 -16.87
N SER A 22 -7.67 2.01 -17.75
CA SER A 22 -7.00 0.77 -18.20
C SER A 22 -6.51 -0.11 -17.05
N SER A 23 -6.69 -1.43 -17.19
CA SER A 23 -6.13 -2.41 -16.26
C SER A 23 -4.60 -2.30 -16.15
N ILE A 24 -4.08 -2.49 -14.94
CA ILE A 24 -2.65 -2.74 -14.71
C ILE A 24 -2.23 -4.08 -15.28
N ARG A 25 -0.94 -4.22 -15.61
CA ARG A 25 -0.37 -5.41 -16.23
C ARG A 25 0.82 -5.92 -15.43
N PRO A 26 1.15 -7.23 -15.52
CA PRO A 26 2.44 -7.72 -15.07
C PRO A 26 3.58 -6.89 -15.68
N ALA A 27 4.64 -6.70 -14.91
CA ALA A 27 5.79 -5.85 -15.19
C ALA A 27 5.52 -4.33 -15.24
N ASP A 28 4.28 -3.84 -15.03
CA ASP A 28 4.06 -2.40 -14.85
C ASP A 28 4.86 -1.92 -13.61
N PRO A 29 5.62 -0.83 -13.72
CA PRO A 29 6.44 -0.31 -12.62
C PRO A 29 5.54 0.28 -11.54
N ILE A 30 5.98 0.09 -10.29
CA ILE A 30 5.24 0.55 -9.12
C ILE A 30 6.14 1.29 -8.14
N VAL A 31 5.49 2.13 -7.34
CA VAL A 31 6.07 2.77 -6.15
C VAL A 31 5.17 2.46 -4.96
N VAL A 32 5.79 2.12 -3.84
CA VAL A 32 5.14 1.94 -2.54
C VAL A 32 5.70 2.98 -1.59
N VAL A 33 4.82 3.61 -0.82
CA VAL A 33 5.21 4.59 0.21
C VAL A 33 4.60 4.16 1.54
N GLY A 34 5.40 4.16 2.60
CA GLY A 34 4.94 3.79 3.94
C GLY A 34 5.92 4.19 5.04
N PHE A 35 5.70 3.69 6.25
CA PHE A 35 6.56 3.96 7.40
C PHE A 35 7.01 2.65 8.05
N PRO A 36 7.83 1.83 7.35
CA PRO A 36 8.26 0.57 7.91
C PRO A 36 9.10 0.80 9.16
N TYR A 37 8.74 0.10 10.24
CA TYR A 37 9.39 0.22 11.55
C TYR A 37 9.57 1.67 12.03
N ALA A 38 8.53 2.50 11.89
CA ALA A 38 8.53 3.88 12.34
C ALA A 38 9.05 4.03 13.78
N GLY A 39 9.99 4.94 14.00
CA GLY A 39 10.65 5.16 15.29
C GLY A 39 11.78 4.20 15.65
N LEU A 40 11.91 3.06 14.98
CA LEU A 40 13.11 2.21 15.04
C LEU A 40 14.11 2.58 13.95
N LEU A 41 13.63 2.82 12.72
CA LEU A 41 14.48 3.18 11.57
C LEU A 41 14.48 4.69 11.32
N THR A 42 13.31 5.25 11.06
CA THR A 42 13.12 6.68 10.78
C THR A 42 11.67 7.08 11.06
N GLN A 43 11.42 8.38 11.21
CA GLN A 43 10.08 8.97 11.28
C GLN A 43 9.60 9.47 9.90
N SER A 44 10.47 9.46 8.89
CA SER A 44 10.16 9.90 7.53
C SER A 44 9.54 8.76 6.71
N PRO A 45 8.68 9.06 5.72
CA PRO A 45 8.16 8.05 4.81
C PRO A 45 9.31 7.41 4.02
N GLN A 46 9.25 6.09 3.87
CA GLN A 46 10.17 5.31 3.06
C GLN A 46 9.49 4.91 1.76
N ILE A 47 10.29 4.90 0.70
CA ILE A 47 9.83 4.65 -0.68
C ILE A 47 10.51 3.39 -1.17
N THR A 48 9.72 2.44 -1.67
CA THR A 48 10.23 1.24 -2.34
C THR A 48 9.65 1.11 -3.74
N THR A 49 10.40 0.47 -4.63
CA THR A 49 10.03 0.33 -6.05
C THR A 49 10.04 -1.13 -6.45
N GLY A 50 9.26 -1.46 -7.47
CA GLY A 50 9.22 -2.81 -8.03
C GLY A 50 8.32 -2.88 -9.24
N VAL A 51 7.73 -4.05 -9.47
CA VAL A 51 6.73 -4.27 -10.51
C VAL A 51 5.55 -5.09 -10.00
N ILE A 52 4.44 -5.02 -10.74
CA ILE A 52 3.36 -6.00 -10.62
C ILE A 52 3.87 -7.37 -11.10
N SER A 53 3.81 -8.38 -10.23
CA SER A 53 4.17 -9.76 -10.56
C SER A 53 2.97 -10.55 -11.09
N ALA A 54 1.83 -10.40 -10.44
CA ALA A 54 0.59 -11.10 -10.79
C ALA A 54 -0.63 -10.23 -10.46
N LEU A 55 -1.74 -10.49 -11.15
CA LEU A 55 -3.00 -9.78 -10.97
C LEU A 55 -3.98 -10.51 -10.02
N ALA A 56 -3.46 -11.44 -9.22
CA ALA A 56 -4.21 -12.19 -8.22
C ALA A 56 -3.34 -12.42 -6.97
N GLY A 57 -4.01 -12.69 -5.85
CA GLY A 57 -3.38 -13.09 -4.59
C GLY A 57 -3.21 -14.61 -4.47
N ILE A 58 -2.94 -15.06 -3.24
CA ILE A 58 -2.87 -16.48 -2.88
C ILE A 58 -4.18 -17.18 -3.29
N HIS A 59 -4.10 -18.38 -3.84
CA HIS A 59 -5.24 -19.16 -4.34
C HIS A 59 -6.09 -18.42 -5.39
N ASP A 60 -5.45 -17.65 -6.27
CA ASP A 60 -6.12 -16.88 -7.33
C ASP A 60 -7.14 -15.86 -6.82
N ASP A 61 -6.96 -15.34 -5.59
CA ASP A 61 -7.83 -14.31 -5.04
C ASP A 61 -7.76 -13.02 -5.87
N SER A 62 -8.79 -12.82 -6.70
CA SER A 62 -8.90 -11.70 -7.63
C SER A 62 -8.94 -10.32 -6.98
N ARG A 63 -9.12 -10.24 -5.65
CA ARG A 63 -9.15 -8.97 -4.91
C ARG A 63 -7.77 -8.34 -4.75
N TYR A 64 -6.71 -9.12 -4.96
CA TYR A 64 -5.33 -8.73 -4.70
C TYR A 64 -4.49 -8.65 -5.98
N VAL A 65 -3.37 -7.96 -5.88
CA VAL A 65 -2.25 -8.02 -6.82
C VAL A 65 -1.00 -8.41 -6.08
N GLN A 66 -0.12 -9.16 -6.75
CA GLN A 66 1.20 -9.50 -6.25
C GLN A 66 2.23 -8.50 -6.77
N LEU A 67 3.16 -8.10 -5.92
CA LEU A 67 4.18 -7.11 -6.22
C LEU A 67 5.56 -7.53 -5.71
N THR A 68 6.61 -7.06 -6.40
CA THR A 68 8.00 -7.36 -6.03
C THR A 68 8.63 -6.33 -5.09
N ALA A 69 8.05 -5.14 -4.97
CA ALA A 69 8.62 -4.09 -4.13
C ALA A 69 8.73 -4.59 -2.68
N PRO A 70 9.85 -4.33 -1.98
CA PRO A 70 9.97 -4.66 -0.57
C PRO A 70 8.84 -4.03 0.25
N VAL A 71 8.12 -4.86 1.00
CA VAL A 71 7.07 -4.47 1.93
C VAL A 71 7.43 -5.06 3.29
N GLN A 72 7.39 -4.22 4.32
CA GLN A 72 7.75 -4.57 5.68
C GLN A 72 6.65 -4.08 6.64
N PRO A 73 6.56 -4.61 7.88
CA PRO A 73 5.66 -4.08 8.90
C PRO A 73 5.73 -2.55 9.00
N GLY A 74 4.58 -1.88 8.84
CA GLY A 74 4.47 -0.41 8.74
C GLY A 74 4.34 0.13 7.31
N SER A 75 4.49 -0.71 6.28
CA SER A 75 4.14 -0.37 4.89
C SER A 75 2.66 -0.63 4.57
N SER A 76 1.99 -1.45 5.37
CA SER A 76 0.57 -1.77 5.22
C SER A 76 -0.33 -0.58 5.42
N GLY A 77 -1.36 -0.49 4.59
CA GLY A 77 -2.16 0.72 4.43
C GLY A 77 -1.51 1.77 3.52
N GLY A 78 -0.21 1.65 3.21
CA GLY A 78 0.47 2.53 2.26
C GLY A 78 -0.08 2.38 0.83
N PRO A 79 -0.05 3.45 0.02
CA PRO A 79 -0.48 3.37 -1.36
C PRO A 79 0.49 2.56 -2.22
N LEU A 80 -0.08 1.74 -3.10
CA LEU A 80 0.60 1.19 -4.27
C LEU A 80 0.27 2.08 -5.46
N LEU A 81 1.30 2.69 -6.05
CA LEU A 81 1.20 3.72 -7.08
C LEU A 81 1.75 3.21 -8.41
N ASP A 82 1.13 3.66 -9.50
CA ASP A 82 1.73 3.52 -10.82
C ASP A 82 2.68 4.68 -11.15
N SER A 83 3.26 4.64 -12.36
CA SER A 83 4.22 5.65 -12.83
C SER A 83 3.61 7.04 -13.06
N SER A 84 2.30 7.24 -12.87
CA SER A 84 1.67 8.56 -12.90
C SER A 84 1.39 9.11 -11.50
N GLY A 85 1.73 8.36 -10.45
CA GLY A 85 1.40 8.71 -9.07
C GLY A 85 -0.06 8.43 -8.71
N ASN A 86 -0.77 7.65 -9.52
CA ASN A 86 -2.15 7.27 -9.24
C ASN A 86 -2.20 5.97 -8.43
N VAL A 87 -3.13 5.88 -7.49
CA VAL A 87 -3.33 4.70 -6.63
C VAL A 87 -3.95 3.56 -7.44
N ILE A 88 -3.22 2.45 -7.50
CA ILE A 88 -3.63 1.19 -8.13
C ILE A 88 -3.91 0.08 -7.10
N GLY A 89 -3.50 0.27 -5.85
CA GLY A 89 -3.86 -0.60 -4.74
C GLY A 89 -3.45 -0.07 -3.38
N ILE A 90 -3.79 -0.82 -2.34
CA ILE A 90 -3.43 -0.55 -0.94
C ILE A 90 -2.63 -1.74 -0.41
N VAL A 91 -1.40 -1.50 0.05
CA VAL A 91 -0.49 -2.55 0.52
C VAL A 91 -1.09 -3.28 1.72
N SER A 92 -0.97 -4.61 1.72
CA SER A 92 -1.45 -5.51 2.78
C SER A 92 -0.31 -6.39 3.26
N SER A 93 -0.17 -6.60 4.57
CA SER A 93 0.93 -7.35 5.22
C SER A 93 0.82 -8.88 5.00
N LYS A 94 0.12 -9.34 3.96
CA LYS A 94 -0.56 -10.64 3.95
C LYS A 94 0.30 -11.89 3.85
N LEU A 95 1.61 -11.78 3.79
CA LEU A 95 2.45 -12.96 4.00
C LEU A 95 2.77 -13.10 5.50
N ASP A 96 1.80 -13.60 6.26
CA ASP A 96 2.04 -14.08 7.61
C ASP A 96 3.11 -15.17 7.54
N THR A 97 4.15 -15.06 8.37
CA THR A 97 5.23 -16.04 8.47
C THR A 97 4.68 -17.43 8.81
N MET A 98 3.54 -17.51 9.51
CA MET A 98 2.85 -18.77 9.80
C MET A 98 2.18 -19.38 8.56
N ALA A 99 1.52 -18.56 7.73
CA ALA A 99 0.95 -19.00 6.46
C ALA A 99 2.04 -19.40 5.44
N ALA A 100 3.16 -18.67 5.42
CA ALA A 100 4.33 -19.01 4.63
C ALA A 100 5.00 -20.31 5.08
N ALA A 101 5.06 -20.56 6.39
CA ALA A 101 5.59 -21.80 6.97
C ALA A 101 4.74 -23.02 6.54
N GLU A 102 3.42 -22.89 6.62
CA GLU A 102 2.49 -23.93 6.20
C GLU A 102 2.58 -24.19 4.68
N TRP A 103 2.65 -23.13 3.86
CA TRP A 103 2.75 -23.25 2.41
C TRP A 103 4.08 -23.86 1.94
N THR A 104 5.18 -23.49 2.57
CA THR A 104 6.52 -24.01 2.22
C THR A 104 6.80 -25.39 2.83
N GLY A 105 5.90 -25.89 3.69
CA GLY A 105 6.11 -27.12 4.44
C GLY A 105 7.30 -27.03 5.41
N THR A 106 7.70 -25.80 5.77
CA THR A 106 8.88 -25.56 6.61
C THR A 106 8.44 -25.16 8.01
N SER A 107 8.87 -25.91 9.02
CA SER A 107 8.56 -25.65 10.43
C SER A 107 9.82 -25.62 11.29
N GLY A 108 9.86 -24.77 12.31
CA GLY A 108 10.97 -24.69 13.27
C GLY A 108 12.11 -23.77 12.80
N TRP A 109 13.36 -24.19 12.99
CA TRP A 109 14.57 -23.37 12.71
C TRP A 109 14.93 -23.24 11.23
N ILE A 110 14.32 -24.03 10.35
CA ILE A 110 14.37 -23.81 8.90
C ILE A 110 13.05 -23.11 8.56
N LEU A 111 13.07 -21.79 8.46
CA LEU A 111 11.94 -21.01 7.97
C LEU A 111 12.40 -20.32 6.69
N THR A 112 12.02 -20.89 5.54
CA THR A 112 12.27 -20.25 4.25
C THR A 112 11.08 -19.36 3.94
N LEU A 113 11.24 -18.06 4.17
CA LEU A 113 10.24 -17.09 3.78
C LEU A 113 10.46 -16.73 2.32
N PRO A 114 9.45 -16.87 1.46
CA PRO A 114 9.53 -16.38 0.09
C PRO A 114 9.85 -14.89 0.08
N GLU A 115 10.96 -14.52 -0.54
CA GLU A 115 11.33 -13.12 -0.72
C GLU A 115 10.55 -12.51 -1.91
N ASN A 116 10.27 -11.21 -1.82
CA ASN A 116 9.63 -10.44 -2.90
C ASN A 116 8.24 -10.94 -3.31
N ILE A 117 7.53 -11.62 -2.40
CA ILE A 117 6.11 -11.97 -2.55
C ILE A 117 5.30 -11.10 -1.60
N ASN A 118 4.81 -9.98 -2.12
CA ASN A 118 3.99 -9.04 -1.36
C ASN A 118 2.66 -8.81 -2.07
N PHE A 119 1.65 -8.37 -1.32
CA PHE A 119 0.30 -8.20 -1.85
C PHE A 119 -0.27 -6.81 -1.58
N ALA A 120 -1.14 -6.37 -2.47
CA ALA A 120 -1.95 -5.17 -2.29
C ALA A 120 -3.39 -5.44 -2.70
N THR A 121 -4.34 -4.89 -1.95
CA THR A 121 -5.76 -4.86 -2.31
C THR A 121 -5.92 -3.96 -3.54
N LYS A 122 -6.60 -4.41 -4.60
CA LYS A 122 -6.83 -3.61 -5.81
C LYS A 122 -7.62 -2.33 -5.50
N ASN A 123 -7.32 -1.26 -6.23
CA ASN A 123 -8.00 0.02 -6.08
C ASN A 123 -9.52 -0.05 -6.25
N ILE A 124 -10.05 -0.96 -7.08
CA ILE A 124 -11.49 -1.13 -7.26
C ILE A 124 -12.19 -1.48 -5.95
N ASN A 125 -11.62 -2.39 -5.16
CA ASN A 125 -12.17 -2.77 -3.86
C ASN A 125 -12.09 -1.62 -2.85
N ALA A 126 -11.02 -0.82 -2.92
CA ALA A 126 -10.88 0.39 -2.10
C ALA A 126 -11.93 1.45 -2.46
N ARG A 127 -12.17 1.68 -3.76
CA ARG A 127 -13.19 2.61 -4.24
C ARG A 127 -14.60 2.16 -3.86
N GLU A 128 -14.94 0.88 -4.06
CA GLU A 128 -16.22 0.31 -3.64
C GLU A 128 -16.47 0.46 -2.14
N PHE A 129 -15.43 0.26 -1.32
CA PHE A 129 -15.50 0.50 0.12
C PHE A 129 -15.76 1.97 0.45
N LEU A 130 -15.10 2.91 -0.22
CA LEU A 130 -15.32 4.35 -0.02
C LEU A 130 -16.72 4.76 -0.47
N ASP A 131 -17.19 4.26 -1.62
CA ASP A 131 -18.53 4.51 -2.15
C ASP A 131 -19.61 4.01 -1.17
N ALA A 132 -19.46 2.79 -0.64
CA ALA A 132 -20.36 2.20 0.35
C ALA A 132 -20.43 2.98 1.67
N ASN A 133 -19.39 3.76 1.99
CA ASN A 133 -19.31 4.59 3.18
C ASN A 133 -19.54 6.08 2.89
N HIS A 134 -19.96 6.44 1.67
CA HIS A 134 -20.21 7.81 1.24
C HIS A 134 -19.01 8.75 1.41
N ILE A 135 -17.80 8.24 1.14
CA ILE A 135 -16.56 9.01 1.20
C ILE A 135 -16.12 9.36 -0.22
N ALA A 136 -16.07 10.66 -0.52
CA ALA A 136 -15.61 11.14 -1.81
C ALA A 136 -14.12 10.86 -2.04
N TYR A 137 -13.76 10.57 -3.29
CA TYR A 137 -12.40 10.41 -3.75
C TYR A 137 -12.26 10.93 -5.18
N ASP A 138 -11.04 11.28 -5.56
CA ASP A 138 -10.72 11.71 -6.92
C ASP A 138 -10.14 10.57 -7.74
N THR A 139 -10.34 10.64 -9.06
CA THR A 139 -9.68 9.76 -10.02
C THR A 139 -8.87 10.55 -11.05
N ALA A 140 -7.90 9.89 -11.67
CA ALA A 140 -7.19 10.42 -12.83
C ALA A 140 -6.69 9.31 -13.76
N PRO A 141 -6.57 9.61 -15.07
CA PRO A 141 -5.94 8.70 -16.02
C PRO A 141 -4.43 8.71 -15.84
N SER A 142 -3.79 7.58 -16.11
CA SER A 142 -2.34 7.43 -16.02
C SER A 142 -1.66 7.70 -17.37
N THR A 143 -1.66 8.98 -17.79
CA THR A 143 -1.13 9.41 -19.09
C THR A 143 0.30 9.93 -19.02
N THR A 144 0.70 10.54 -17.91
CA THR A 144 2.02 11.15 -17.74
C THR A 144 2.91 10.20 -16.97
N LYS A 145 4.03 9.78 -17.57
CA LYS A 145 5.02 8.94 -16.90
C LYS A 145 6.02 9.82 -16.15
N LEU A 146 6.03 9.69 -14.84
CA LEU A 146 7.01 10.25 -13.93
C LEU A 146 8.08 9.19 -13.62
N ASP A 147 9.24 9.64 -13.15
CA ASP A 147 10.20 8.71 -12.57
C ASP A 147 9.77 8.28 -11.16
N ALA A 148 10.42 7.25 -10.62
CA ALA A 148 10.05 6.73 -9.31
C ALA A 148 10.31 7.71 -8.16
N ALA A 149 11.30 8.60 -8.31
CA ALA A 149 11.63 9.58 -7.28
C ALA A 149 10.55 10.67 -7.22
N ASP A 150 10.10 11.16 -8.36
CA ASP A 150 9.02 12.15 -8.48
C ASP A 150 7.70 11.60 -7.93
N VAL A 151 7.36 10.34 -8.26
CA VAL A 151 6.18 9.66 -7.72
C VAL A 151 6.30 9.54 -6.19
N GLY A 152 7.47 9.13 -5.71
CA GLY A 152 7.75 9.00 -4.29
C GLY A 152 7.62 10.32 -3.54
N GLU A 153 8.20 11.41 -4.05
CA GLU A 153 8.11 12.74 -3.45
C GLU A 153 6.67 13.26 -3.44
N LEU A 154 5.94 13.08 -4.56
CA LEU A 154 4.53 13.45 -4.65
C LEU A 154 3.71 12.75 -3.57
N ALA A 155 3.90 11.44 -3.43
CA ALA A 155 3.13 10.61 -2.52
C ALA A 155 3.53 10.76 -1.05
N ALA A 156 4.81 11.01 -0.75
CA ALA A 156 5.30 11.23 0.60
C ALA A 156 4.59 12.39 1.31
N ARG A 157 4.11 13.40 0.57
CA ARG A 157 3.31 14.51 1.11
C ARG A 157 1.89 14.13 1.49
N SER A 158 1.41 12.99 0.99
CA SER A 158 0.03 12.52 1.09
C SER A 158 -0.14 11.32 2.02
N VAL A 159 0.98 10.75 2.48
CA VAL A 159 1.03 9.55 3.32
C VAL A 159 1.58 9.95 4.67
N VAL A 160 0.85 9.65 5.74
CA VAL A 160 1.32 9.99 7.08
C VAL A 160 1.24 8.79 8.03
N LEU A 161 2.09 8.84 9.06
CA LEU A 161 2.17 7.81 10.08
C LEU A 161 0.95 7.89 11.00
N VAL A 162 0.26 6.76 11.17
CA VAL A 162 -0.81 6.63 12.16
C VAL A 162 -0.27 5.84 13.35
N GLY A 163 -0.22 6.48 14.52
CA GLY A 163 0.25 5.86 15.76
C GLY A 163 -0.78 5.99 16.87
N CYS A 164 -0.78 5.03 17.80
CA CYS A 164 -1.54 5.12 19.05
C CYS A 164 -0.78 6.01 20.04
N GLY A 165 -0.96 7.34 19.95
CA GLY A 165 -0.47 8.32 20.92
C GLY A 165 -1.62 9.14 21.49
N GLY A 166 -1.50 9.65 22.71
CA GLY A 166 -2.44 10.60 23.31
C GLY A 166 -2.65 11.86 22.44
N PRO A 167 -3.52 12.80 22.85
CA PRO A 167 -4.27 13.75 21.99
C PRO A 167 -3.48 14.73 21.09
N ASP A 168 -2.16 14.66 21.03
CA ASP A 168 -1.28 15.62 20.33
C ASP A 168 -0.47 15.02 19.15
N GLN A 169 -0.83 13.83 18.65
CA GLN A 169 -0.17 13.24 17.48
C GLN A 169 -1.18 13.12 16.32
N ALA A 170 -1.24 14.15 15.48
CA ALA A 170 -2.04 14.18 14.26
C ALA A 170 -1.54 13.13 13.25
N ALA A 171 -2.34 12.10 13.01
CA ALA A 171 -1.94 10.88 12.32
C ALA A 171 -3.01 10.50 11.28
N VAL A 172 -2.74 10.78 9.99
CA VAL A 172 -3.56 10.59 8.77
C VAL A 172 -3.06 9.53 7.81
N SER A 173 -3.77 8.41 7.73
CA SER A 173 -3.74 7.64 6.50
C SER A 173 -5.03 6.84 6.33
N VAL A 174 -5.37 6.60 5.07
CA VAL A 174 -6.27 5.50 4.71
C VAL A 174 -5.44 4.23 4.91
N GLY A 175 -5.44 3.72 6.13
CA GLY A 175 -4.68 2.55 6.53
C GLY A 175 -5.62 1.40 6.91
N VAL A 176 -5.31 0.21 6.41
CA VAL A 176 -5.99 -1.03 6.80
C VAL A 176 -5.46 -1.48 8.15
N SER A 177 -6.34 -1.65 9.14
CA SER A 177 -6.02 -2.34 10.38
C SER A 177 -6.16 -3.84 10.16
N ASP A 178 -5.08 -4.60 10.31
CA ASP A 178 -5.15 -6.04 10.55
C ASP A 178 -5.25 -6.28 12.06
N LYS A 179 -6.12 -7.21 12.45
CA LYS A 179 -6.08 -7.89 13.75
C LYS A 179 -5.34 -9.21 13.57
#